data_AF-A0A399HYA4-F1
#
_entry.id   AF-A0A399HYA4-F1
#
_cell.length_a   1.000
_cell.length_b   1.000
_cell.length_c   1.000
_cell.angle_alpha   90.00
_cell.angle_beta   90.00
_cell.angle_gamma   90.00
#
_symmetry.space_group_name_H-M   'P 1'
#
loop_
_entity.id
_entity.type
_entity.pdbx_description
1 polymer ?
#
loop_
_entity_poly.entity_id
_entity_poly.type
_entity_poly.pdbx_seq_one_letter_code
_entity_poly.pdbx_strand_id
1 'polypeptide(L)'
;MESTETKPHPESVIACQQVLLEDAAVFSIQWMVMPAVHASRLTPDALLESYLAHIRRFTLGLIRPARTETGIEFRLLGSTCALLRFTPPLSQGDGALTLAICGGVLVQRDQCRRGELAFLAEPTPDGIKVILRLSDYCPLLLGSRSPSPLRKWLYRMTQASIHKLVTIRFLSRLYRELTGNRSVQVVKIRVQNGEEI
;
A
#
# COMPACT_ATOMS: atom_id res chain seq x y z
N MET A 1 -2.84 -10.23 47.60
CA MET A 1 -3.58 -10.27 46.32
C MET A 1 -3.32 -8.94 45.65
N GLU A 2 -2.27 -8.90 44.83
CA GLU A 2 -1.90 -7.70 44.08
C GLU A 2 -2.64 -7.76 42.76
N SER A 3 -3.65 -6.91 42.62
CA SER A 3 -4.44 -6.78 41.41
C SER A 3 -3.52 -6.27 40.30
N THR A 4 -3.13 -7.16 39.38
CA THR A 4 -2.46 -6.81 38.13
C THR A 4 -3.41 -5.94 37.32
N GLU A 5 -3.23 -4.63 37.46
CA GLU A 5 -3.83 -3.62 36.61
C GLU A 5 -3.33 -3.88 35.20
N THR A 6 -4.19 -4.48 34.37
CA THR A 6 -3.90 -4.71 32.96
C THR A 6 -3.95 -3.34 32.31
N LYS A 7 -2.82 -2.63 32.29
CA LYS A 7 -2.69 -1.39 31.50
C LYS A 7 -3.17 -1.73 30.08
N PRO A 8 -4.09 -0.94 29.49
CA PRO A 8 -4.49 -1.15 28.12
C PRO A 8 -3.20 -1.10 27.28
N HIS A 9 -2.89 -2.19 26.57
CA HIS A 9 -1.85 -2.15 25.56
C HIS A 9 -2.15 -0.95 24.67
N PRO A 10 -1.18 -0.04 24.39
CA PRO A 10 -1.43 1.05 23.46
C PRO A 10 -1.92 0.42 22.15
N GLU A 11 -3.16 0.73 21.78
CA GLU A 11 -3.75 0.19 20.56
C GLU A 11 -2.81 0.55 19.42
N SER A 12 -2.40 -0.44 18.63
CA SER A 12 -1.53 -0.17 17.50
C SER A 12 -2.28 0.66 16.48
N VAL A 13 -1.60 1.65 15.91
CA VAL A 13 -2.24 2.61 15.01
C VAL A 13 -1.73 2.40 13.58
N ILE A 14 -2.66 2.27 12.64
CA ILE A 14 -2.39 2.45 11.22
C ILE A 14 -2.72 3.89 10.86
N ALA A 15 -1.68 4.66 10.57
CA ALA A 15 -1.82 6.01 10.04
C ALA A 15 -1.99 5.94 8.52
N CYS A 16 -3.02 6.59 7.99
CA CYS A 16 -3.30 6.59 6.55
C CYS A 16 -3.61 7.98 5.99
N GLN A 17 -3.15 8.21 4.76
CA GLN A 17 -3.58 9.32 3.93
C GLN A 17 -3.76 8.81 2.49
N GLN A 18 -4.76 9.34 1.79
CA GLN A 18 -4.92 9.18 0.35
C GLN A 18 -5.47 10.48 -0.23
N VAL A 19 -4.74 11.08 -1.16
CA VAL A 19 -5.07 12.37 -1.76
C VAL A 19 -4.80 12.40 -3.25
N LEU A 20 -5.56 13.22 -3.96
CA LEU A 20 -5.34 13.59 -5.34
C LEU A 20 -4.54 14.90 -5.38
N LEU A 21 -3.41 14.87 -6.07
CA LEU A 21 -2.52 16.01 -6.25
C LEU A 21 -3.04 16.93 -7.38
N GLU A 22 -2.48 18.13 -7.49
CA GLU A 22 -2.93 19.16 -8.43
C GLU A 22 -2.90 18.71 -9.90
N ASP A 23 -1.98 17.81 -10.24
CA ASP A 23 -1.83 17.27 -11.59
C ASP A 23 -2.57 15.94 -11.81
N ALA A 24 -3.52 15.65 -10.93
CA ALA A 24 -4.32 14.43 -10.88
C ALA A 24 -3.52 13.13 -10.68
N ALA A 25 -2.29 13.22 -10.19
CA ALA A 25 -1.60 12.07 -9.63
C ALA A 25 -2.16 11.72 -8.25
N VAL A 26 -2.15 10.44 -7.92
CA VAL A 26 -2.63 9.91 -6.65
C VAL A 26 -1.43 9.65 -5.74
N PHE A 27 -1.55 10.17 -4.53
CA PHE A 27 -0.67 9.86 -3.42
C PHE A 27 -1.44 9.06 -2.37
N SER A 28 -0.88 7.93 -1.95
CA SER A 28 -1.42 7.07 -0.89
C SER A 28 -0.28 6.65 0.01
N ILE A 29 -0.43 6.82 1.31
CA ILE A 29 0.55 6.33 2.29
C ILE A 29 -0.19 5.70 3.46
N GLN A 30 0.26 4.52 3.86
CA GLN A 30 -0.17 3.84 5.06
C GLN A 30 1.06 3.36 5.82
N TRP A 31 1.10 3.61 7.13
CA TRP A 31 2.18 3.10 7.96
C TRP A 31 1.70 2.69 9.34
N MET A 32 2.48 1.84 9.98
CA MET A 32 2.37 1.56 11.40
C MET A 32 3.75 1.27 12.00
N VAL A 33 3.88 1.48 13.31
CA VAL A 33 5.09 1.10 14.03
C VAL A 33 4.88 -0.28 14.64
N MET A 34 5.77 -1.20 14.29
CA MET A 34 5.82 -2.56 14.81
C MET A 34 6.83 -2.61 15.97
N PRO A 35 6.48 -3.17 17.14
CA PRO A 35 7.42 -3.29 18.24
C PRO A 35 8.69 -4.06 17.84
N ALA A 36 9.87 -3.57 18.23
CA ALA A 36 11.17 -4.12 17.80
C ALA A 36 11.30 -5.64 18.02
N VAL A 37 10.77 -6.14 19.15
CA VAL A 37 10.77 -7.57 19.52
C VAL A 37 10.08 -8.46 18.47
N HIS A 38 9.13 -7.92 17.71
CA HIS A 38 8.37 -8.65 16.69
C HIS A 38 8.80 -8.29 15.25
N ALA A 39 9.70 -7.32 15.09
CA ALA A 39 9.97 -6.66 13.82
C ALA A 39 11.33 -7.03 13.19
N SER A 40 12.12 -7.89 13.83
CA SER A 40 13.48 -8.24 13.39
C SER A 40 13.59 -8.87 12.00
N ARG A 41 12.48 -9.37 11.44
CA ARG A 41 12.39 -9.96 10.09
C ARG A 41 11.69 -9.06 9.07
N LEU A 42 11.32 -7.84 9.43
CA LEU A 42 10.63 -6.91 8.55
C LEU A 42 11.63 -6.20 7.64
N THR A 43 12.03 -6.87 6.57
CA THR A 43 12.77 -6.24 5.47
C THR A 43 11.80 -5.76 4.38
N PRO A 44 12.19 -4.74 3.58
CA PRO A 44 11.39 -4.31 2.43
C PRO A 44 11.01 -5.45 1.46
N ASP A 45 11.91 -6.39 1.20
CA ASP A 45 11.64 -7.59 0.39
C ASP A 45 10.59 -8.51 1.03
N ALA A 46 10.70 -8.77 2.33
CA ALA A 46 9.72 -9.58 3.06
C ALA A 46 8.34 -8.91 3.09
N LEU A 47 8.30 -7.57 3.16
CA LEU A 47 7.07 -6.79 3.06
C LEU A 47 6.44 -6.92 1.68
N LEU A 48 7.23 -6.78 0.61
CA LEU A 48 6.74 -6.99 -0.75
C LEU A 48 6.12 -8.38 -0.90
N GLU A 49 6.85 -9.44 -0.55
CA GLU A 49 6.35 -10.81 -0.69
C GLU A 49 5.06 -11.06 0.12
N SER A 50 5.03 -10.57 1.35
CA SER A 50 3.84 -10.65 2.21
C SER A 50 2.66 -9.88 1.60
N TYR A 51 2.92 -8.73 0.99
CA TYR A 51 1.91 -7.93 0.32
C TYR A 51 1.36 -8.61 -0.94
N LEU A 52 2.22 -9.20 -1.77
CA LEU A 52 1.78 -9.97 -2.95
C LEU A 52 0.89 -11.16 -2.53
N ALA A 53 1.31 -11.90 -1.51
CA ALA A 53 0.51 -12.98 -0.94
C ALA A 53 -0.81 -12.47 -0.35
N HIS A 54 -0.80 -11.29 0.29
CA HIS A 54 -1.99 -10.64 0.79
C HIS A 54 -2.96 -10.26 -0.31
N ILE A 55 -2.50 -9.63 -1.40
CA ILE A 55 -3.35 -9.27 -2.56
C ILE A 55 -4.07 -10.51 -3.09
N ARG A 56 -3.33 -11.60 -3.32
CA ARG A 56 -3.91 -12.85 -3.79
C ARG A 56 -4.99 -13.37 -2.84
N ARG A 57 -4.74 -13.34 -1.53
CA ARG A 57 -5.68 -13.85 -0.54
C ARG A 57 -6.90 -12.94 -0.36
N PHE A 58 -6.68 -11.63 -0.26
CA PHE A 58 -7.71 -10.63 -0.01
C PHE A 58 -8.70 -10.54 -1.18
N THR A 59 -8.20 -10.69 -2.41
CA THR A 59 -9.02 -10.69 -3.62
C THR A 59 -9.56 -12.09 -3.98
N LEU A 60 -9.41 -13.09 -3.09
CA LEU A 60 -9.78 -14.49 -3.35
C LEU A 60 -9.21 -15.04 -4.67
N GLY A 61 -8.03 -14.56 -5.05
CA GLY A 61 -7.34 -14.92 -6.27
C GLY A 61 -7.87 -14.24 -7.54
N LEU A 62 -8.81 -13.29 -7.44
CA LEU A 62 -9.28 -12.46 -8.54
C LEU A 62 -8.14 -11.62 -9.12
N ILE A 63 -7.31 -11.05 -8.25
CA ILE A 63 -6.06 -10.40 -8.64
C ILE A 63 -4.91 -11.33 -8.27
N ARG A 64 -4.13 -11.73 -9.28
CA ARG A 64 -2.98 -12.62 -9.15
C ARG A 64 -1.70 -11.85 -9.43
N PRO A 65 -0.93 -11.49 -8.40
CA PRO A 65 0.42 -11.06 -8.59
C PRO A 65 1.26 -12.18 -9.21
N ALA A 66 2.02 -11.86 -10.25
CA ALA A 66 2.94 -12.77 -10.91
C ALA A 66 4.28 -12.06 -11.10
N ARG A 67 5.37 -12.72 -10.70
CA ARG A 67 6.73 -12.30 -11.05
C ARG A 67 7.00 -12.72 -12.50
N THR A 68 7.54 -11.82 -13.28
CA THR A 68 7.97 -12.05 -14.67
C THR A 68 9.45 -11.70 -14.79
N GLU A 69 10.07 -12.03 -15.92
CA GLU A 69 11.45 -11.62 -16.22
C GLU A 69 11.63 -10.10 -16.20
N THR A 70 10.56 -9.35 -16.47
CA THR A 70 10.56 -7.90 -16.60
C THR A 70 10.01 -7.18 -15.36
N GLY A 71 9.65 -7.89 -14.29
CA GLY A 71 9.16 -7.30 -13.04
C GLY A 71 7.96 -8.02 -12.42
N ILE A 72 6.93 -7.27 -12.06
CA ILE A 72 5.75 -7.80 -11.36
C ILE A 72 4.48 -7.34 -12.07
N GLU A 73 3.53 -8.25 -12.25
CA GLU A 73 2.22 -7.92 -12.83
C GLU A 73 1.09 -8.32 -11.90
N PHE A 74 0.08 -7.45 -11.77
CA PHE A 74 -1.19 -7.78 -11.14
C PHE A 74 -2.19 -8.18 -12.22
N ARG A 75 -2.38 -9.48 -12.42
CA ARG A 75 -3.25 -10.03 -13.47
C ARG A 75 -4.65 -10.33 -12.95
N LEU A 76 -5.65 -10.16 -13.81
CA LEU A 76 -7.00 -10.63 -13.52
C LEU A 76 -7.08 -12.16 -13.72
N LEU A 77 -7.73 -12.85 -12.79
CA LEU A 77 -7.96 -14.29 -12.79
C LEU A 77 -8.39 -14.81 -14.17
N GLY A 78 -7.72 -15.85 -14.66
CA GLY A 78 -8.08 -16.51 -15.91
C GLY A 78 -7.77 -15.69 -17.17
N SER A 79 -7.00 -14.60 -17.05
CA SER A 79 -6.68 -13.73 -18.18
C SER A 79 -5.17 -13.40 -18.26
N THR A 80 -4.74 -12.98 -19.45
CA THR A 80 -3.45 -12.32 -19.68
C THR A 80 -3.51 -10.81 -19.43
N CYS A 81 -4.66 -10.29 -18.98
CA CYS A 81 -4.88 -8.88 -18.74
C CYS A 81 -4.17 -8.45 -17.44
N ALA A 82 -3.13 -7.63 -17.57
CA ALA A 82 -2.44 -7.00 -16.46
C ALA A 82 -3.15 -5.69 -16.08
N LEU A 83 -3.72 -5.65 -14.87
CA LEU A 83 -4.30 -4.46 -14.25
C LEU A 83 -3.24 -3.39 -14.04
N LEU A 84 -2.11 -3.80 -13.46
CA LEU A 84 -0.90 -3.00 -13.29
C LEU A 84 0.32 -3.86 -13.60
N ARG A 85 1.33 -3.22 -14.18
CA ARG A 85 2.68 -3.76 -14.40
C ARG A 85 3.66 -2.87 -13.67
N PHE A 86 4.64 -3.50 -13.06
CA PHE A 86 5.71 -2.85 -12.33
C PHE A 86 7.06 -3.32 -12.87
N THR A 87 8.06 -2.45 -12.83
CA THR A 87 9.46 -2.84 -13.03
C THR A 87 9.91 -3.86 -11.98
N PRO A 88 11.07 -4.52 -12.16
CA PRO A 88 11.66 -5.29 -11.08
C PRO A 88 11.85 -4.42 -9.84
N PRO A 89 11.71 -5.00 -8.64
CA PRO A 89 11.93 -4.27 -7.41
C PRO A 89 13.39 -3.81 -7.31
N LEU A 90 13.57 -2.54 -6.94
CA LEU A 90 14.87 -1.90 -6.75
C LEU A 90 15.04 -1.55 -5.29
N SER A 91 16.08 -2.07 -4.65
CA SER A 91 16.46 -1.72 -3.29
C SER A 91 17.09 -0.32 -3.28
N GLN A 92 16.51 0.57 -2.47
CA GLN A 92 16.99 1.93 -2.24
C GLN A 92 17.66 1.95 -0.85
N GLY A 93 18.88 1.41 -0.77
CA GLY A 93 19.58 1.17 0.49
C GLY A 93 18.91 0.10 1.35
N ASP A 94 19.21 0.10 2.66
CA ASP A 94 18.80 -0.99 3.58
C ASP A 94 17.33 -0.91 4.04
N GLY A 95 16.65 0.21 3.80
CA GLY A 95 15.34 0.51 4.39
C GLY A 95 14.17 0.61 3.42
N ALA A 96 14.40 0.56 2.10
CA ALA A 96 13.35 0.79 1.11
C ALA A 96 13.49 -0.09 -0.13
N LEU A 97 12.34 -0.50 -0.68
CA LEU A 97 12.21 -1.22 -1.93
C LEU A 97 11.14 -0.54 -2.78
N THR A 98 11.47 -0.18 -4.01
CA THR A 98 10.55 0.52 -4.90
C THR A 98 10.32 -0.22 -6.21
N LEU A 99 9.12 -0.05 -6.76
CA LEU A 99 8.74 -0.59 -8.06
C LEU A 99 8.03 0.52 -8.84
N ALA A 100 8.56 0.89 -9.99
CA ALA A 100 7.92 1.86 -10.87
C ALA A 100 6.77 1.19 -11.63
N ILE A 101 5.61 1.84 -11.70
CA ILE A 101 4.50 1.42 -12.53
C ILE A 101 4.92 1.62 -13.97
N CYS A 102 5.04 0.51 -14.72
CA CYS A 102 5.50 0.49 -16.11
C CYS A 102 4.37 0.26 -17.14
N GLY A 103 3.13 0.04 -16.67
CA GLY A 103 1.97 -0.16 -17.54
C GLY A 103 0.79 -0.85 -16.86
N GLY A 104 -0.13 -1.36 -17.68
CA GLY A 104 -1.36 -2.03 -17.24
C GLY A 104 -2.62 -1.27 -17.67
N VAL A 105 -3.79 -1.91 -17.53
CA VAL A 105 -5.06 -1.30 -17.94
C VAL A 105 -5.58 -0.25 -16.97
N LEU A 106 -5.07 -0.18 -15.74
CA LEU A 106 -5.53 0.78 -14.74
C LEU A 106 -4.74 2.10 -14.74
N VAL A 107 -3.65 2.21 -15.50
CA VAL A 107 -2.81 3.42 -15.60
C VAL A 107 -3.00 4.12 -16.95
N GLN A 108 -2.88 5.45 -16.97
CA GLN A 108 -2.89 6.24 -18.21
C GLN A 108 -1.65 5.92 -19.06
N ARG A 109 -1.84 5.65 -20.36
CA ARG A 109 -0.79 5.12 -21.25
C ARG A 109 0.45 6.02 -21.35
N ASP A 110 0.25 7.33 -21.37
CA ASP A 110 1.27 8.36 -21.43
C ASP A 110 1.95 8.63 -20.08
N GLN A 111 1.46 8.04 -18.99
CA GLN A 111 1.97 8.20 -17.63
C GLN A 111 2.55 6.89 -17.04
N CYS A 112 2.69 5.85 -17.87
CA CYS A 112 3.14 4.50 -17.53
C CYS A 112 4.58 4.38 -16.99
N ARG A 113 5.23 5.43 -16.49
CA ARG A 113 6.54 5.37 -15.81
C ARG A 113 6.68 6.37 -14.66
N ARG A 114 5.57 7.02 -14.32
CA ARG A 114 5.57 8.12 -13.38
C ARG A 114 5.30 7.64 -11.95
N GLY A 115 4.36 6.71 -11.82
CA GLY A 115 3.95 6.20 -10.51
C GLY A 115 4.92 5.20 -9.92
N GLU A 116 5.02 5.18 -8.60
CA GLU A 116 5.88 4.29 -7.83
C GLU A 116 5.10 3.65 -6.68
N LEU A 117 5.30 2.34 -6.47
CA LEU A 117 4.93 1.64 -5.26
C LEU A 117 6.20 1.38 -4.43
N ALA A 118 6.20 1.80 -3.18
CA ALA A 118 7.32 1.67 -2.27
C ALA A 118 6.94 0.95 -0.97
N PHE A 119 7.84 0.08 -0.53
CA PHE A 119 7.80 -0.62 0.75
C PHE A 119 9.00 -0.15 1.57
N LEU A 120 8.75 0.40 2.75
CA LEU A 120 9.81 0.87 3.64
C LEU A 120 9.71 0.22 5.00
N ALA A 121 10.86 -0.06 5.60
CA ALA A 121 11.02 -0.54 6.95
C ALA A 121 12.10 0.31 7.62
N GLU A 122 11.65 1.33 8.37
CA GLU A 122 12.54 2.32 8.98
C GLU A 122 12.64 2.09 10.49
N PRO A 123 13.85 1.98 11.07
CA PRO A 123 13.98 1.91 12.51
C PRO A 123 13.56 3.24 13.17
N THR A 124 12.84 3.13 14.28
CA THR A 124 12.41 4.25 15.14
C THR A 124 12.71 3.92 16.60
N PRO A 125 12.68 4.90 17.52
CA PRO A 125 12.84 4.63 18.95
C PRO A 125 11.82 3.61 19.50
N ASP A 126 10.63 3.56 18.92
CA ASP A 126 9.51 2.72 19.36
C ASP A 126 9.43 1.36 18.62
N GLY A 127 10.29 1.12 17.62
CA GLY A 127 10.31 -0.13 16.86
C GLY A 127 10.71 0.04 15.39
N ILE A 128 10.01 -0.66 14.50
CA ILE A 128 10.19 -0.54 13.05
C ILE A 128 8.93 0.05 12.44
N LYS A 129 9.06 1.21 11.80
CA LYS A 129 7.98 1.84 11.03
C LYS A 129 7.90 1.18 9.66
N VAL A 130 6.83 0.44 9.45
CA VAL A 130 6.49 -0.18 8.17
C VAL A 130 5.64 0.79 7.37
N ILE A 131 6.07 1.12 6.15
CA ILE A 131 5.39 2.07 5.27
C ILE A 131 5.07 1.41 3.93
N LEU A 132 3.83 1.55 3.48
CA LEU A 132 3.42 1.33 2.09
C LEU A 132 3.08 2.68 1.49
N ARG A 133 3.71 3.02 0.37
CA ARG A 133 3.50 4.28 -0.31
C ARG A 133 3.25 4.05 -1.79
N LEU A 134 2.22 4.68 -2.31
CA LEU A 134 1.97 4.86 -3.74
C LEU A 134 2.11 6.35 -4.03
N SER A 135 3.04 6.73 -4.90
CA SER A 135 3.22 8.11 -5.34
C SER A 135 3.07 8.21 -6.85
N ASP A 136 2.72 9.41 -7.32
CA ASP A 136 2.72 9.78 -8.74
C ASP A 136 1.89 8.87 -9.67
N TYR A 137 0.96 8.09 -9.10
CA TYR A 137 0.13 7.18 -9.88
C TYR A 137 -0.93 7.96 -10.63
N CYS A 138 -1.05 7.77 -11.94
CA CYS A 138 -2.07 8.39 -12.78
C CYS A 138 -3.11 7.35 -13.24
N PRO A 139 -4.24 7.20 -12.52
CA PRO A 139 -5.27 6.23 -12.85
C PRO A 139 -5.94 6.53 -14.19
N LEU A 140 -6.21 5.49 -14.97
CA LEU A 140 -6.96 5.57 -16.22
C LEU A 140 -8.37 6.14 -16.01
N LEU A 141 -9.01 5.82 -14.88
CA LEU A 141 -10.38 6.28 -14.56
C LEU A 141 -10.48 7.80 -14.41
N LEU A 142 -9.40 8.47 -13.97
CA LEU A 142 -9.35 9.93 -13.95
C LEU A 142 -9.18 10.47 -15.38
N GLY A 143 -8.33 9.80 -16.18
CA GLY A 143 -8.22 9.92 -17.63
C GLY A 143 -7.73 11.27 -18.17
N SER A 144 -7.37 12.23 -17.32
CA SER A 144 -6.63 13.44 -17.66
C SER A 144 -6.05 14.10 -16.39
N ARG A 145 -5.28 15.17 -16.57
CA ARG A 145 -4.80 16.05 -15.47
C ARG A 145 -5.91 16.89 -14.82
N SER A 146 -7.06 17.02 -15.48
CA SER A 146 -8.22 17.76 -14.98
C SER A 146 -9.47 16.87 -15.04
N PRO A 147 -9.58 15.83 -14.19
CA PRO A 147 -10.66 14.87 -14.25
C PRO A 147 -11.99 15.53 -13.85
N SER A 148 -13.06 15.15 -14.54
CA SER A 148 -14.41 15.61 -14.20
C SER A 148 -14.86 15.08 -12.84
N PRO A 149 -15.80 15.77 -12.15
CA PRO A 149 -16.31 15.32 -10.85
C PRO A 149 -16.85 13.88 -10.87
N LEU A 150 -17.51 13.47 -11.95
CA LEU A 150 -18.02 12.10 -12.11
C LEU A 150 -16.88 11.07 -12.17
N ARG A 151 -15.79 11.36 -12.90
CA ARG A 151 -14.63 10.48 -12.97
C ARG A 151 -13.91 10.39 -11.63
N LYS A 152 -13.75 11.52 -10.93
CA LYS A 152 -13.25 11.55 -9.56
C LYS A 152 -14.10 10.68 -8.65
N TRP A 153 -15.42 10.85 -8.67
CA TRP A 153 -16.34 10.05 -7.86
C TRP A 153 -16.24 8.54 -8.16
N LEU A 154 -16.23 8.15 -9.44
CA LEU A 154 -16.10 6.75 -9.83
C LEU A 154 -14.76 6.16 -9.37
N TYR A 155 -13.67 6.91 -9.51
CA TYR A 155 -12.35 6.51 -9.03
C TYR A 155 -12.34 6.32 -7.50
N ARG A 156 -12.92 7.27 -6.75
CA ARG A 156 -13.05 7.22 -5.27
C ARG A 156 -13.78 5.96 -4.80
N MET A 157 -14.92 5.65 -5.43
CA MET A 157 -15.75 4.49 -5.06
C MET A 157 -15.12 3.15 -5.44
N THR A 158 -14.17 3.12 -6.38
CA THR A 158 -13.58 1.89 -6.91
C THR A 158 -12.11 1.74 -6.50
N GLN A 159 -11.18 2.16 -7.35
CA GLN A 159 -9.74 1.91 -7.18
C GLN A 159 -9.20 2.47 -5.87
N ALA A 160 -9.56 3.71 -5.52
CA ALA A 160 -9.12 4.37 -4.29
C ALA A 160 -9.62 3.64 -3.04
N SER A 161 -10.92 3.34 -2.97
CA SER A 161 -11.49 2.61 -1.82
C SER A 161 -10.92 1.20 -1.68
N ILE A 162 -10.81 0.46 -2.80
CA ILE A 162 -10.24 -0.90 -2.80
C ILE A 162 -8.77 -0.87 -2.36
N HIS A 163 -7.96 0.03 -2.92
CA HIS A 163 -6.54 0.14 -2.58
C HIS A 163 -6.34 0.47 -1.09
N LYS A 164 -7.04 1.49 -0.58
CA LYS A 164 -6.98 1.86 0.84
C LYS A 164 -7.39 0.72 1.76
N LEU A 165 -8.46 0.00 1.41
CA LEU A 165 -8.93 -1.13 2.20
C LEU A 165 -7.90 -2.27 2.22
N VAL A 166 -7.32 -2.59 1.06
CA VAL A 166 -6.28 -3.61 0.90
C VAL A 166 -5.06 -3.28 1.76
N THR A 167 -4.55 -2.05 1.72
CA THR A 167 -3.33 -1.68 2.45
C THR A 167 -3.55 -1.65 3.96
N ILE A 168 -4.70 -1.15 4.42
CA ILE A 168 -5.08 -1.23 5.84
C ILE A 168 -5.18 -2.68 6.30
N ARG A 169 -5.88 -3.54 5.53
CA ARG A 169 -6.05 -4.96 5.90
C ARG A 169 -4.75 -5.74 5.83
N PHE A 170 -3.84 -5.36 4.94
CA PHE A 170 -2.49 -5.89 4.92
C PHE A 170 -1.77 -5.58 6.23
N LEU A 171 -1.69 -4.30 6.63
CA LEU A 171 -0.99 -3.89 7.84
C LEU A 171 -1.62 -4.50 9.10
N SER A 172 -2.96 -4.50 9.23
CA SER A 172 -3.63 -5.13 10.37
C SER A 172 -3.36 -6.64 10.45
N ARG A 173 -3.27 -7.31 9.28
CA ARG A 173 -2.96 -8.74 9.23
C ARG A 173 -1.50 -8.99 9.62
N LEU A 174 -0.58 -8.22 9.07
CA LEU A 174 0.85 -8.33 9.36
C LEU A 174 1.09 -8.15 10.86
N TYR A 175 0.49 -7.13 11.46
CA TYR A 175 0.56 -6.90 12.91
C TYR A 175 0.05 -8.10 13.71
N ARG A 176 -1.10 -8.64 13.33
CA ARG A 176 -1.68 -9.82 13.99
C ARG A 176 -0.82 -11.05 13.86
N GLU A 177 -0.21 -11.28 12.72
CA GLU A 177 0.68 -12.43 12.47
C GLU A 177 1.97 -12.34 13.31
N LEU A 178 2.48 -11.13 13.54
CA LEU A 178 3.74 -10.93 14.27
C LEU A 178 3.56 -10.82 15.79
N THR A 179 2.46 -10.24 16.24
CA THR A 179 2.23 -9.93 17.67
C THR A 179 1.18 -10.82 18.34
N GLY A 180 0.37 -11.55 17.56
CA GLY A 180 -0.82 -12.25 18.05
C GLY A 180 -2.01 -11.33 18.36
N ASN A 181 -1.82 -10.01 18.37
CA ASN A 181 -2.84 -9.03 18.75
C ASN A 181 -3.75 -8.64 17.57
N ARG A 182 -5.01 -8.35 17.87
CA ARG A 182 -6.02 -7.97 16.86
C ARG A 182 -6.42 -6.51 16.89
N SER A 183 -6.17 -5.80 18.00
CA SER A 183 -6.57 -4.40 18.12
C SER A 183 -5.62 -3.51 17.33
N VAL A 184 -6.17 -2.92 16.27
CA VAL A 184 -5.51 -1.90 15.46
C VAL A 184 -6.52 -0.82 15.14
N GLN A 185 -6.21 0.42 15.51
CA GLN A 185 -7.01 1.58 15.16
C GLN A 185 -6.48 2.20 13.86
N VAL A 186 -7.39 2.67 13.00
CA VAL A 186 -6.99 3.44 11.81
C VAL A 186 -7.16 4.92 12.11
N VAL A 187 -6.10 5.71 11.93
CA VAL A 187 -6.13 7.17 12.06
C VAL A 187 -5.85 7.82 10.72
N LYS A 188 -6.49 8.96 10.48
CA LYS A 188 -6.18 9.82 9.34
C LYS A 188 -5.01 10.72 9.69
N ILE A 189 -4.07 10.88 8.76
CA ILE A 189 -2.95 11.81 8.86
C ILE A 189 -2.88 12.70 7.62
N ARG A 190 -2.12 13.79 7.71
CA ARG A 190 -1.82 14.68 6.59
C ARG A 190 -0.30 14.80 6.42
N VAL A 191 0.22 14.15 5.39
CA VAL A 191 1.64 14.17 4.99
C VAL A 191 1.82 15.03 3.74
N GLN A 192 0.91 14.89 2.77
CA GLN A 192 0.88 15.66 1.53
C GLN A 192 -0.33 16.59 1.45
N ASN A 193 -0.22 17.66 0.67
CA ASN A 193 -1.36 18.50 0.31
C ASN A 193 -2.07 17.94 -0.92
N GLY A 194 -3.40 17.94 -0.91
CA GLY A 194 -4.21 17.46 -2.01
C GLY A 194 -5.68 17.30 -1.63
N GLU A 195 -6.52 16.97 -2.59
CA GLU A 195 -7.95 16.67 -2.40
C GLU A 195 -8.11 15.27 -1.81
N GLU A 196 -8.83 15.10 -0.69
CA GLU A 196 -9.12 13.76 -0.16
C GLU A 196 -9.97 12.95 -1.15
N ILE A 197 -9.50 11.74 -1.47
CA ILE A 197 -10.17 10.82 -2.39
C ILE A 197 -10.51 9.48 -1.75
#